data_AF-A0A2S5P8Z6-F1
#
_entry.id   AF-A0A2S5P8Z6-F1
#
_cell.length_a   1.000
_cell.length_b   1.000
_cell.length_c   1.000
_cell.angle_alpha   90.00
_cell.angle_beta   90.00
_cell.angle_gamma   90.00
#
_symmetry.space_group_name_H-M   'P 1'
#
loop_
_entity.id
_entity.type
_entity.pdbx_description
1 polymer ?
#
loop_
_entity_poly.entity_id
_entity_poly.type
_entity_poly.pdbx_seq_one_letter_code
_entity_poly.pdbx_strand_id
1 'polypeptide(L)'
;MLMGFAAYGAGSPDRAKISGPNACAECHKQEAAAWKATHHFKTFQEMPRNAEANAIAQRLGVRRVKSESLCLGCHFTVQNKSGVDETVSGISCESCHGASAEWIKVHSGYSGKTAQTESKQESEARWKLAEAKGMIRPRALYQLAKNCLGCHVVPHEELVNKGGHRSGSAFDLISWSQGEVRHNTWHSKGKVNEVADAARKRMLLLVGLGVEIETALRAIGRATTRKVYAFEMASRADRAREKLAAAAKAAPEVPEIAKIVELAYSAGLMLNNERALTAAADGVSKEILRITQKYDGATMSGLDSLIPKPDTFKGKPRQAGVTD
;
A
#
# COMPACT_ATOMS: atom_id res chain seq x y z
N MET A 1 8.85 31.70 -8.67
CA MET A 1 8.23 30.66 -9.51
C MET A 1 8.02 29.42 -8.67
N LEU A 2 6.78 29.14 -8.28
CA LEU A 2 6.41 27.93 -7.54
C LEU A 2 6.50 26.75 -8.52
N MET A 3 7.62 26.01 -8.50
CA MET A 3 7.69 24.72 -9.17
C MET A 3 6.73 23.78 -8.43
N GLY A 4 5.59 23.49 -9.06
CA GLY A 4 4.63 22.53 -8.55
C GLY A 4 5.29 21.16 -8.42
N PHE A 5 5.33 20.64 -7.20
CA PHE A 5 5.72 19.26 -6.94
C PHE A 5 4.68 18.34 -7.58
N ALA A 6 5.03 17.72 -8.70
CA ALA A 6 4.20 16.71 -9.32
C ALA A 6 4.24 15.44 -8.46
N ALA A 7 3.15 15.14 -7.77
CA ALA A 7 3.01 13.98 -6.92
C ALA A 7 2.87 12.71 -7.79
N TYR A 8 3.88 11.85 -7.81
CA TYR A 8 3.81 10.59 -8.59
C TYR A 8 4.37 9.38 -7.81
N GLY A 9 3.59 8.95 -6.82
CA GLY A 9 3.40 7.54 -6.47
C GLY A 9 2.09 7.04 -7.11
N ALA A 10 1.57 5.86 -6.73
CA ALA A 10 0.17 5.52 -7.05
C ALA A 10 -0.70 6.75 -6.71
N GLY A 11 -1.42 7.29 -7.71
CA GLY A 11 -1.98 8.64 -7.63
C GLY A 11 -2.70 8.84 -6.31
N SER A 12 -2.32 9.88 -5.54
CA SER A 12 -3.01 10.20 -4.30
C SER A 12 -4.51 10.25 -4.61
N PRO A 13 -5.36 9.64 -3.77
CA PRO A 13 -6.80 9.61 -4.01
C PRO A 13 -7.31 11.02 -4.33
N ASP A 14 -8.16 11.14 -5.35
CA ASP A 14 -8.80 12.41 -5.69
C ASP A 14 -9.50 12.96 -4.45
N ARG A 15 -8.98 14.07 -3.93
CA ARG A 15 -9.40 14.69 -2.66
C ARG A 15 -10.87 15.08 -2.70
N ALA A 16 -11.41 15.42 -3.87
CA ALA A 16 -12.82 15.72 -4.07
C ALA A 16 -13.72 14.48 -4.00
N LYS A 17 -13.15 13.28 -4.12
CA LYS A 17 -13.85 11.99 -4.05
C LYS A 17 -13.61 11.25 -2.72
N ILE A 18 -12.93 11.88 -1.77
CA ILE A 18 -12.78 11.37 -0.40
C ILE A 18 -14.06 11.66 0.39
N SER A 19 -14.65 10.65 0.99
CA SER A 19 -15.83 10.81 1.88
C SER A 19 -15.44 10.96 3.35
N GLY A 20 -14.24 10.49 3.72
CA GLY A 20 -13.72 10.47 5.08
C GLY A 20 -14.03 9.15 5.80
N PRO A 21 -13.19 8.78 6.80
CA PRO A 21 -13.27 7.48 7.47
C PRO A 21 -14.59 7.23 8.22
N ASN A 22 -15.28 8.30 8.66
CA ASN A 22 -16.54 8.17 9.37
C ASN A 22 -17.63 7.55 8.48
N ALA A 23 -17.67 7.90 7.18
CA ALA A 23 -18.61 7.32 6.23
C ALA A 23 -18.43 5.80 6.09
N CYS A 24 -17.20 5.30 6.24
CA CYS A 24 -16.92 3.86 6.27
C CYS A 24 -17.31 3.24 7.63
N ALA A 25 -16.99 3.94 8.73
CA ALA A 25 -17.16 3.44 10.09
C ALA A 25 -18.62 3.29 10.54
N GLU A 26 -19.57 3.96 9.86
CA GLU A 26 -21.02 3.76 10.07
C GLU A 26 -21.43 2.29 9.94
N CYS A 27 -20.87 1.59 8.94
CA CYS A 27 -21.16 0.18 8.66
C CYS A 27 -20.03 -0.76 9.11
N HIS A 28 -18.76 -0.34 8.98
CA HIS A 28 -17.58 -1.17 9.24
C HIS A 28 -16.98 -0.91 10.63
N LYS A 29 -17.79 -1.13 11.68
CA LYS A 29 -17.44 -0.76 13.06
C LYS A 29 -16.20 -1.50 13.59
N GLN A 30 -16.05 -2.76 13.25
CA GLN A 30 -14.97 -3.62 13.76
C GLN A 30 -13.64 -3.31 13.09
N GLU A 31 -13.68 -3.07 11.78
CA GLU A 31 -12.54 -2.63 10.98
C GLU A 31 -12.12 -1.21 11.41
N ALA A 32 -13.09 -0.31 11.64
CA ALA A 32 -12.81 1.04 12.13
C ALA A 32 -12.17 1.03 13.53
N ALA A 33 -12.63 0.17 14.43
CA ALA A 33 -12.01 0.00 15.75
C ALA A 33 -10.58 -0.53 15.65
N ALA A 34 -10.33 -1.53 14.79
CA ALA A 34 -8.99 -2.03 14.53
C ALA A 34 -8.08 -0.94 13.95
N TRP A 35 -8.57 -0.18 12.96
CA TRP A 35 -7.85 0.94 12.35
C TRP A 35 -7.48 2.02 13.36
N LYS A 36 -8.40 2.42 14.26
CA LYS A 36 -8.12 3.44 15.30
C LYS A 36 -6.97 3.06 16.24
N ALA A 37 -6.66 1.78 16.39
CA ALA A 37 -5.54 1.32 17.21
C ALA A 37 -4.17 1.46 16.52
N THR A 38 -4.14 1.64 15.20
CA THR A 38 -2.92 1.65 14.38
C THR A 38 -2.16 2.97 14.42
N HIS A 39 -0.87 2.93 14.07
CA HIS A 39 -0.08 4.14 13.81
C HIS A 39 -0.65 4.98 12.66
N HIS A 40 -1.28 4.36 11.66
CA HIS A 40 -1.93 5.06 10.55
C HIS A 40 -3.01 6.02 11.01
N PHE A 41 -3.81 5.67 12.02
CA PHE A 41 -4.76 6.60 12.61
C PHE A 41 -4.06 7.66 13.47
N LYS A 42 -3.17 7.22 14.36
CA LYS A 42 -2.54 8.05 15.39
C LYS A 42 -1.63 9.15 14.84
N THR A 43 -1.05 8.95 13.66
CA THR A 43 -0.21 9.95 12.96
C THR A 43 -0.90 11.32 12.89
N PHE A 44 -2.24 11.38 12.81
CA PHE A 44 -2.97 12.64 12.82
C PHE A 44 -2.62 13.51 14.04
N GLN A 45 -2.49 12.90 15.21
CA GLN A 45 -2.23 13.59 16.44
C GLN A 45 -0.73 13.63 16.76
N GLU A 46 -0.01 12.55 16.46
CA GLU A 46 1.39 12.39 16.87
C GLU A 46 2.36 13.18 15.99
N MET A 47 2.17 13.19 14.67
CA MET A 47 3.14 13.75 13.74
C MET A 47 3.45 15.25 13.97
N PRO A 48 2.47 16.16 14.16
CA PRO A 48 2.78 17.57 14.42
C PRO A 48 3.59 17.83 15.70
N ARG A 49 3.58 16.87 16.63
CA ARG A 49 4.29 16.95 17.92
C ARG A 49 5.65 16.25 17.89
N ASN A 50 5.98 15.57 16.79
CA ASN A 50 7.20 14.81 16.65
C ASN A 50 8.38 15.73 16.30
N ALA A 51 9.42 15.72 17.14
CA ALA A 51 10.59 16.59 16.97
C ALA A 51 11.37 16.31 15.68
N GLU A 52 11.51 15.03 15.28
CA GLU A 52 12.19 14.65 14.04
C GLU A 52 11.40 15.13 12.81
N ALA A 53 10.08 14.95 12.79
CA ALA A 53 9.22 15.44 11.72
C ALA A 53 9.30 16.97 11.58
N ASN A 54 9.29 17.69 12.70
CA ASN A 54 9.43 19.16 12.71
C ASN A 54 10.81 19.62 12.23
N ALA A 55 11.88 18.89 12.59
CA ALA A 55 13.23 19.18 12.10
C ALA A 55 13.34 18.94 10.57
N ILE A 56 12.75 17.85 10.05
CA ILE A 56 12.68 17.59 8.60
C ILE A 56 11.91 18.71 7.90
N ALA A 57 10.74 19.10 8.43
CA ALA A 57 9.93 20.19 7.89
C ALA A 57 10.72 21.51 7.85
N GLN A 58 11.47 21.85 8.90
CA GLN A 58 12.30 23.03 8.95
C GLN A 58 13.39 23.03 7.87
N ARG A 59 14.09 21.91 7.66
CA ARG A 59 15.10 21.78 6.59
C ARG A 59 14.51 21.94 5.18
N LEU A 60 13.24 21.58 5.01
CA LEU A 60 12.50 21.73 3.75
C LEU A 60 11.84 23.12 3.60
N GLY A 61 11.86 23.96 4.62
CA GLY A 61 11.15 25.25 4.62
C GLY A 61 9.63 25.11 4.76
N VAL A 62 9.15 23.96 5.25
CA VAL A 62 7.74 23.66 5.48
C VAL A 62 7.33 24.16 6.86
N ARG A 63 6.34 25.07 6.92
CA ARG A 63 5.87 25.64 8.19
C ARG A 63 4.96 24.68 8.96
N ARG A 64 4.11 23.90 8.27
CA ARG A 64 3.12 23.01 8.90
C ARG A 64 2.98 21.71 8.11
N VAL A 65 3.31 20.60 8.75
CA VAL A 65 3.20 19.24 8.17
C VAL A 65 1.79 18.83 7.75
N LYS A 66 0.75 19.48 8.31
CA LYS A 66 -0.67 19.22 8.02
C LYS A 66 -1.29 20.07 6.91
N SER A 67 -0.52 20.96 6.29
CA SER A 67 -1.02 21.81 5.20
C SER A 67 -0.19 21.71 3.92
N GLU A 68 1.05 21.21 3.99
CA GLU A 68 1.94 21.14 2.82
C GLU A 68 1.86 19.80 2.09
N SER A 69 1.77 19.86 0.76
CA SER A 69 1.45 18.73 -0.13
C SER A 69 2.40 17.53 0.01
N LEU A 70 3.69 17.76 0.25
CA LEU A 70 4.72 16.70 0.28
C LEU A 70 4.50 15.70 1.42
N CYS A 71 4.07 16.16 2.60
CA CYS A 71 3.84 15.31 3.77
C CYS A 71 2.46 14.63 3.73
N LEU A 72 1.48 15.33 3.15
CA LEU A 72 0.08 14.89 3.10
C LEU A 72 -0.10 13.57 2.34
N GLY A 73 0.70 13.32 1.31
CA GLY A 73 0.58 12.10 0.50
C GLY A 73 0.86 10.80 1.25
N CYS A 74 1.68 10.83 2.31
CA CYS A 74 2.10 9.62 3.04
C CYS A 74 1.58 9.53 4.48
N HIS A 75 1.12 10.64 5.05
CA HIS A 75 0.80 10.69 6.48
C HIS A 75 -0.64 11.07 6.81
N PHE A 76 -1.42 11.54 5.84
CA PHE A 76 -2.75 12.07 6.12
C PHE A 76 -3.76 11.68 5.05
N THR A 77 -5.03 11.71 5.43
CA THR A 77 -6.15 11.72 4.50
C THR A 77 -6.63 13.15 4.36
N VAL A 78 -6.68 13.63 3.11
CA VAL A 78 -7.11 14.99 2.77
C VAL A 78 -8.40 14.89 1.98
N GLN A 79 -9.39 15.68 2.38
CA GLN A 79 -10.67 15.81 1.71
C GLN A 79 -10.81 17.23 1.18
N ASN A 80 -11.25 17.38 -0.06
CA ASN A 80 -11.64 18.67 -0.59
C ASN A 80 -13.10 18.94 -0.21
N LYS A 81 -13.33 19.99 0.58
CA LYS A 81 -14.66 20.47 0.91
C LYS A 81 -14.82 21.87 0.35
N SER A 82 -15.75 22.01 -0.60
CA SER A 82 -16.10 23.30 -1.20
C SER A 82 -14.88 24.07 -1.76
N GLY A 83 -13.94 23.36 -2.41
CA GLY A 83 -12.73 23.94 -2.99
C GLY A 83 -11.57 24.12 -2.00
N VAL A 84 -11.74 23.75 -0.73
CA VAL A 84 -10.69 23.82 0.30
C VAL A 84 -10.24 22.41 0.68
N ASP A 85 -8.93 22.17 0.60
CA ASP A 85 -8.33 20.93 1.07
C ASP A 85 -8.18 20.93 2.59
N GLU A 86 -8.84 19.97 3.25
CA GLU A 86 -8.80 19.78 4.69
C GLU A 86 -8.17 18.42 5.05
N THR A 87 -7.20 18.46 5.95
CA THR A 87 -6.66 17.23 6.57
C THR A 87 -7.67 16.71 7.59
N VAL A 88 -8.42 15.65 7.22
CA VAL A 88 -9.54 15.13 8.02
C VAL A 88 -9.15 13.96 8.94
N SER A 89 -8.04 13.29 8.65
CA SER A 89 -7.56 12.14 9.42
C SER A 89 -6.08 11.87 9.12
N GLY A 90 -5.48 10.97 9.90
CA GLY A 90 -4.28 10.25 9.49
C GLY A 90 -4.59 9.36 8.27
N ILE A 91 -3.70 8.42 7.97
CA ILE A 91 -3.95 7.41 6.93
C ILE A 91 -5.21 6.62 7.29
N SER A 92 -6.17 6.58 6.38
CA SER A 92 -7.53 6.10 6.63
C SER A 92 -7.94 4.97 5.67
N CYS A 93 -9.21 4.54 5.76
CA CYS A 93 -9.80 3.51 4.90
C CYS A 93 -9.50 3.77 3.42
N GLU A 94 -9.68 5.01 2.96
CA GLU A 94 -9.57 5.41 1.56
C GLU A 94 -8.12 5.48 1.06
N SER A 95 -7.14 5.52 1.97
CA SER A 95 -5.72 5.38 1.63
C SER A 95 -5.38 3.97 1.12
N CYS A 96 -6.13 2.95 1.54
CA CYS A 96 -5.94 1.56 1.10
C CYS A 96 -7.02 1.14 0.09
N HIS A 97 -8.27 1.54 0.31
CA HIS A 97 -9.45 1.08 -0.45
C HIS A 97 -9.88 2.01 -1.60
N GLY A 98 -9.18 3.13 -1.80
CA GLY A 98 -9.47 4.11 -2.84
C GLY A 98 -10.50 5.17 -2.40
N ALA A 99 -10.59 6.26 -3.17
CA ALA A 99 -11.53 7.36 -2.93
C ALA A 99 -12.98 6.88 -3.04
N SER A 100 -13.78 7.06 -1.99
CA SER A 100 -15.03 6.31 -1.84
C SER A 100 -16.27 6.95 -2.43
N ALA A 101 -16.27 8.24 -2.78
CA ALA A 101 -17.48 8.98 -3.16
C ALA A 101 -18.30 8.30 -4.26
N GLU A 102 -17.64 7.64 -5.22
CA GLU A 102 -18.32 6.99 -6.33
C GLU A 102 -18.75 5.55 -6.04
N TRP A 103 -18.04 4.81 -5.18
CA TRP A 103 -18.32 3.38 -4.94
C TRP A 103 -18.96 3.09 -3.58
N ILE A 104 -18.97 4.02 -2.62
CA ILE A 104 -19.47 3.78 -1.27
C ILE A 104 -20.94 3.36 -1.26
N LYS A 105 -21.79 3.94 -2.11
CA LYS A 105 -23.20 3.52 -2.24
C LYS A 105 -23.37 2.27 -3.11
N VAL A 106 -22.46 2.05 -4.06
CA VAL A 106 -22.52 0.94 -5.01
C VAL A 106 -22.15 -0.37 -4.32
N HIS A 107 -21.06 -0.39 -3.55
CA HIS A 107 -20.56 -1.63 -2.95
C HIS A 107 -21.55 -2.24 -1.93
N SER A 108 -22.43 -1.43 -1.35
CA SER A 108 -23.51 -1.86 -0.45
C SER A 108 -24.91 -1.82 -1.10
N GLY A 109 -25.01 -1.54 -2.40
CA GLY A 109 -26.27 -1.34 -3.12
C GLY A 109 -26.81 -2.62 -3.72
N TYR A 110 -27.70 -3.32 -3.02
CA TYR A 110 -28.27 -4.62 -3.44
C TYR A 110 -29.45 -4.51 -4.43
N SER A 111 -29.59 -3.42 -5.19
CA SER A 111 -30.66 -3.24 -6.19
C SER A 111 -32.08 -3.54 -5.68
N GLY A 112 -32.41 -3.10 -4.46
CA GLY A 112 -33.71 -3.36 -3.81
C GLY A 112 -33.84 -4.72 -3.11
N LYS A 113 -32.77 -5.52 -3.09
CA LYS A 113 -32.67 -6.80 -2.39
C LYS A 113 -31.86 -6.66 -1.10
N THR A 114 -31.57 -7.80 -0.47
CA THR A 114 -30.65 -7.91 0.67
C THR A 114 -29.42 -8.71 0.28
N ALA A 115 -28.39 -8.68 1.14
CA ALA A 115 -27.20 -9.52 0.97
C ALA A 115 -27.53 -11.03 0.89
N GLN A 116 -28.64 -11.46 1.48
CA GLN A 116 -29.07 -12.85 1.51
C GLN A 116 -29.84 -13.28 0.26
N THR A 117 -30.42 -12.32 -0.47
CA THR A 117 -31.34 -12.59 -1.59
C THR A 117 -30.80 -12.11 -2.94
N GLU A 118 -29.63 -11.47 -2.96
CA GLU A 118 -28.90 -11.14 -4.19
C GLU A 118 -28.38 -12.42 -4.88
N SER A 119 -28.55 -12.50 -6.20
CA SER A 119 -27.98 -13.58 -7.01
C SER A 119 -26.48 -13.43 -7.21
N LYS A 120 -25.82 -14.51 -7.63
CA LYS A 120 -24.38 -14.48 -7.95
C LYS A 120 -24.05 -13.46 -9.04
N GLN A 121 -24.85 -13.41 -10.11
CA GLN A 121 -24.66 -12.51 -11.24
C GLN A 121 -24.80 -11.04 -10.84
N GLU A 122 -25.79 -10.72 -10.00
CA GLU A 122 -25.98 -9.35 -9.47
C GLU A 122 -24.80 -8.94 -8.58
N SER A 123 -24.34 -9.83 -7.69
CA SER A 123 -23.17 -9.61 -6.85
C SER A 123 -21.91 -9.36 -7.68
N GLU A 124 -21.67 -10.17 -8.72
CA GLU A 124 -20.55 -9.98 -9.65
C GLU A 124 -20.63 -8.64 -10.38
N ALA A 125 -21.82 -8.25 -10.87
CA ALA A 125 -22.03 -6.97 -11.54
C ALA A 125 -21.81 -5.78 -10.59
N ARG A 126 -22.32 -5.86 -9.36
CA ARG A 126 -22.12 -4.85 -8.32
C ARG A 126 -20.65 -4.68 -7.97
N TRP A 127 -19.92 -5.77 -7.75
CA TRP A 127 -18.49 -5.71 -7.47
C TRP A 127 -17.70 -5.15 -8.64
N LYS A 128 -17.99 -5.58 -9.87
CA LYS A 128 -17.35 -5.03 -11.07
C LYS A 128 -17.58 -3.53 -11.20
N LEU A 129 -18.79 -3.06 -10.92
CA LEU A 129 -19.12 -1.63 -10.96
C LEU A 129 -18.39 -0.84 -9.85
N ALA A 130 -18.33 -1.38 -8.62
CA ALA A 130 -17.61 -0.75 -7.52
C ALA A 130 -16.10 -0.62 -7.83
N GLU A 131 -15.50 -1.67 -8.38
CA GLU A 131 -14.09 -1.67 -8.80
C GLU A 131 -13.83 -0.70 -9.95
N ALA A 132 -14.71 -0.66 -10.96
CA ALA A 132 -14.63 0.31 -12.06
C ALA A 132 -14.74 1.76 -11.57
N LYS A 133 -15.40 1.99 -10.43
CA LYS A 133 -15.50 3.28 -9.76
C LYS A 133 -14.37 3.55 -8.75
N GLY A 134 -13.34 2.71 -8.73
CA GLY A 134 -12.13 2.94 -7.94
C GLY A 134 -12.06 2.20 -6.61
N MET A 135 -12.99 1.30 -6.30
CA MET A 135 -12.90 0.48 -5.09
C MET A 135 -11.75 -0.51 -5.20
N ILE A 136 -10.83 -0.48 -4.23
CA ILE A 136 -9.77 -1.48 -4.09
C ILE A 136 -10.23 -2.51 -3.06
N ARG A 137 -10.59 -3.71 -3.53
CA ARG A 137 -11.04 -4.81 -2.67
C ARG A 137 -9.86 -5.53 -2.00
N PRO A 138 -10.07 -6.21 -0.86
CA PRO A 138 -9.06 -7.08 -0.24
C PRO A 138 -8.39 -8.05 -1.22
N ARG A 139 -9.11 -8.58 -2.21
CA ARG A 139 -8.54 -9.48 -3.23
C ARG A 139 -7.61 -8.81 -4.25
N ALA A 140 -7.69 -7.49 -4.42
CA ALA A 140 -6.88 -6.72 -5.36
C ALA A 140 -5.47 -6.48 -4.77
N LEU A 141 -4.72 -7.58 -4.59
CA LEU A 141 -3.46 -7.61 -3.86
C LEU A 141 -2.42 -6.63 -4.41
N TYR A 142 -2.30 -6.56 -5.73
CA TYR A 142 -1.34 -5.66 -6.37
C TYR A 142 -1.63 -4.20 -6.02
N GLN A 143 -2.87 -3.75 -6.18
CA GLN A 143 -3.28 -2.38 -5.86
C GLN A 143 -3.12 -2.07 -4.36
N LEU A 144 -3.47 -3.00 -3.48
CA LEU A 144 -3.25 -2.84 -2.03
C LEU A 144 -1.77 -2.69 -1.70
N ALA A 145 -0.92 -3.56 -2.25
CA ALA A 145 0.52 -3.51 -2.05
C ALA A 145 1.11 -2.20 -2.58
N LYS A 146 0.63 -1.70 -3.73
CA LYS A 146 1.02 -0.38 -4.28
C LYS A 146 0.67 0.76 -3.33
N ASN A 147 -0.51 0.74 -2.72
CA ASN A 147 -0.90 1.76 -1.75
C ASN A 147 -0.02 1.72 -0.49
N CYS A 148 0.30 0.53 0.03
CA CYS A 148 1.24 0.41 1.15
C CYS A 148 2.65 0.90 0.79
N LEU A 149 3.23 0.36 -0.29
CA LEU A 149 4.62 0.61 -0.65
C LEU A 149 4.85 2.01 -1.23
N GLY A 150 3.80 2.68 -1.73
CA GLY A 150 3.88 4.08 -2.15
C GLY A 150 4.41 5.00 -1.04
N CYS A 151 4.05 4.72 0.21
CA CYS A 151 4.53 5.48 1.38
C CYS A 151 5.74 4.80 2.04
N HIS A 152 5.77 3.47 2.10
CA HIS A 152 6.80 2.74 2.84
C HIS A 152 8.15 2.61 2.12
N VAL A 153 8.21 2.92 0.82
CA VAL A 153 9.46 3.04 0.04
C VAL A 153 9.94 4.50 -0.07
N VAL A 154 9.09 5.50 0.20
CA VAL A 154 9.40 6.95 0.14
C VAL A 154 10.22 7.34 -1.12
N PRO A 155 9.64 7.28 -2.33
CA PRO A 155 10.36 7.56 -3.58
C PRO A 155 10.51 9.07 -3.85
N HIS A 156 10.98 9.84 -2.86
CA HIS A 156 11.09 11.30 -2.92
C HIS A 156 12.52 11.77 -2.63
N GLU A 157 13.29 12.02 -3.68
CA GLU A 157 14.72 12.35 -3.58
C GLU A 157 14.99 13.60 -2.72
N GLU A 158 14.27 14.70 -2.93
CA GLU A 158 14.49 15.93 -2.15
C GLU A 158 14.13 15.74 -0.67
N LEU A 159 13.04 15.02 -0.38
CA LEU A 159 12.61 14.73 0.99
C LEU A 159 13.71 14.00 1.78
N VAL A 160 14.40 13.07 1.12
CA VAL A 160 15.51 12.33 1.73
C VAL A 160 16.79 13.16 1.75
N ASN A 161 17.26 13.64 0.60
CA ASN A 161 18.58 14.27 0.47
C ASN A 161 18.67 15.65 1.14
N LYS A 162 17.59 16.44 1.13
CA LYS A 162 17.55 17.78 1.75
C LYS A 162 16.84 17.74 3.10
N GLY A 163 15.71 17.04 3.16
CA GLY A 163 14.92 16.95 4.40
C GLY A 163 15.57 16.07 5.45
N GLY A 164 16.41 15.10 5.07
CA GLY A 164 16.97 14.11 5.99
C GLY A 164 15.94 13.06 6.43
N HIS A 165 14.85 12.90 5.66
CA HIS A 165 13.90 11.81 5.86
C HIS A 165 14.53 10.47 5.47
N ARG A 166 14.12 9.37 6.08
CA ARG A 166 14.56 8.02 5.68
C ARG A 166 13.99 7.65 4.30
N SER A 167 14.77 6.95 3.46
CA SER A 167 14.31 6.46 2.16
C SER A 167 13.51 5.16 2.32
N GLY A 168 12.40 5.24 3.05
CA GLY A 168 11.50 4.14 3.38
C GLY A 168 11.61 3.64 4.81
N SER A 169 11.02 2.46 5.03
CA SER A 169 10.96 1.79 6.33
C SER A 169 11.33 0.31 6.20
N ALA A 170 11.41 -0.40 7.33
CA ALA A 170 11.59 -1.86 7.37
C ALA A 170 10.33 -2.65 6.99
N PHE A 171 9.36 -2.00 6.34
CA PHE A 171 8.07 -2.58 5.97
C PHE A 171 8.22 -3.79 5.05
N ASP A 172 7.47 -4.83 5.37
CA ASP A 172 7.09 -5.88 4.44
C ASP A 172 5.57 -6.08 4.54
N LEU A 173 4.96 -6.51 3.43
CA LEU A 173 3.52 -6.56 3.31
C LEU A 173 2.88 -7.53 4.31
N ILE A 174 3.54 -8.64 4.67
CA ILE A 174 2.97 -9.66 5.56
C ILE A 174 3.01 -9.18 7.00
N SER A 175 4.18 -8.79 7.51
CA SER A 175 4.36 -8.51 8.93
C SER A 175 3.45 -7.38 9.42
N TRP A 176 3.18 -6.38 8.57
CA TRP A 176 2.27 -5.28 8.91
C TRP A 176 0.80 -5.61 8.64
N SER A 177 0.47 -6.23 7.49
CA SER A 177 -0.94 -6.58 7.19
C SER A 177 -1.50 -7.66 8.11
N GLN A 178 -0.64 -8.51 8.66
CA GLN A 178 -1.01 -9.54 9.64
C GLN A 178 -0.79 -9.09 11.09
N GLY A 179 -0.13 -7.96 11.29
CA GLY A 179 0.09 -7.28 12.58
C GLY A 179 -0.97 -6.22 12.86
N GLU A 180 -0.55 -5.00 13.22
CA GLU A 180 -1.46 -3.91 13.63
C GLU A 180 -2.51 -3.55 12.57
N VAL A 181 -2.18 -3.64 11.28
CA VAL A 181 -3.09 -3.26 10.19
C VAL A 181 -4.15 -4.35 9.94
N ARG A 182 -4.07 -5.50 10.61
CA ARG A 182 -5.02 -6.60 10.41
C ARG A 182 -6.43 -6.18 10.85
N HIS A 183 -7.37 -6.25 9.92
CA HIS A 183 -8.80 -6.02 10.13
C HIS A 183 -9.64 -7.02 9.32
N ASN A 184 -9.24 -8.29 9.38
CA ASN A 184 -9.93 -9.38 8.67
C ASN A 184 -11.08 -9.93 9.52
N THR A 185 -12.15 -9.15 9.60
CA THR A 185 -13.32 -9.41 10.47
C THR A 185 -14.60 -9.73 9.71
N TRP A 186 -14.58 -9.65 8.37
CA TRP A 186 -15.77 -9.78 7.53
C TRP A 186 -16.44 -11.15 7.65
N HIS A 187 -15.68 -12.24 7.44
CA HIS A 187 -16.23 -13.60 7.43
C HIS A 187 -16.72 -14.06 8.80
N SER A 188 -16.12 -13.53 9.87
CA SER A 188 -16.49 -13.83 11.25
C SER A 188 -17.58 -12.89 11.81
N LYS A 189 -18.08 -11.95 11.00
CA LYS A 189 -18.99 -10.87 11.44
C LYS A 189 -18.46 -10.11 12.66
N GLY A 190 -17.15 -9.85 12.70
CA GLY A 190 -16.52 -9.13 13.81
C GLY A 190 -16.03 -9.98 14.97
N LYS A 191 -16.35 -11.29 14.99
CA LYS A 191 -16.03 -12.18 16.11
C LYS A 191 -14.57 -12.59 16.18
N VAL A 192 -13.87 -12.56 15.04
CA VAL A 192 -12.45 -12.94 14.94
C VAL A 192 -11.77 -12.01 13.93
N ASN A 193 -10.61 -11.46 14.31
CA ASN A 193 -9.71 -10.76 13.41
C ASN A 193 -8.68 -11.75 12.87
N GLU A 194 -9.08 -12.48 11.84
CA GLU A 194 -8.42 -13.71 11.39
C GLU A 194 -7.06 -13.43 10.73
N VAL A 195 -6.07 -14.24 11.08
CA VAL A 195 -4.80 -14.27 10.36
C VAL A 195 -5.04 -14.88 8.98
N ALA A 196 -4.42 -14.32 7.94
CA ALA A 196 -4.44 -14.92 6.62
C ALA A 196 -3.96 -16.38 6.64
N ASP A 197 -4.61 -17.23 5.85
CA ASP A 197 -4.17 -18.61 5.64
C ASP A 197 -2.82 -18.67 4.89
N ALA A 198 -2.28 -19.88 4.74
CA ALA A 198 -0.98 -20.09 4.09
C ALA A 198 -0.97 -19.62 2.63
N ALA A 199 -1.98 -19.99 1.83
CA ALA A 199 -2.09 -19.62 0.43
C ALA A 199 -2.08 -18.09 0.25
N ARG A 200 -2.88 -17.41 1.07
CA ARG A 200 -2.97 -15.95 1.09
C ARG A 200 -1.65 -15.29 1.49
N LYS A 201 -0.94 -15.82 2.48
CA LYS A 201 0.39 -15.30 2.89
C LYS A 201 1.42 -15.46 1.78
N ARG A 202 1.42 -16.57 1.04
CA ARG A 202 2.30 -16.78 -0.11
C ARG A 202 2.05 -15.73 -1.20
N MET A 203 0.78 -15.43 -1.49
CA MET A 203 0.44 -14.35 -2.42
C MET A 203 0.85 -12.97 -1.90
N LEU A 204 0.68 -12.68 -0.60
CA LEU A 204 1.17 -11.45 0.01
C LEU A 204 2.70 -11.32 -0.06
N LEU A 205 3.44 -12.42 0.10
CA LEU A 205 4.89 -12.45 -0.06
C LEU A 205 5.28 -12.03 -1.48
N LEU A 206 4.77 -12.74 -2.49
CA LEU A 206 5.16 -12.51 -3.89
C LEU A 206 4.77 -11.11 -4.37
N VAL A 207 3.53 -10.69 -4.09
CA VAL A 207 3.05 -9.36 -4.51
C VAL A 207 3.80 -8.26 -3.76
N GLY A 208 4.06 -8.42 -2.46
CA GLY A 208 4.85 -7.47 -1.68
C GLY A 208 6.27 -7.30 -2.24
N LEU A 209 6.97 -8.41 -2.51
CA LEU A 209 8.32 -8.39 -3.09
C LEU A 209 8.33 -7.81 -4.50
N GLY A 210 7.35 -8.17 -5.34
CA GLY A 210 7.21 -7.66 -6.69
C GLY A 210 6.99 -6.15 -6.72
N VAL A 211 6.09 -5.63 -5.89
CA VAL A 211 5.82 -4.19 -5.84
C VAL A 211 7.00 -3.42 -5.21
N GLU A 212 7.72 -4.01 -4.26
CA GLU A 212 8.93 -3.44 -3.68
C GLU A 212 9.99 -3.20 -4.78
N ILE A 213 10.31 -4.23 -5.58
CA ILE A 213 11.28 -4.06 -6.68
C ILE A 213 10.75 -3.12 -7.76
N GLU A 214 9.48 -3.21 -8.13
CA GLU A 214 8.87 -2.30 -9.11
C GLU A 214 9.01 -0.83 -8.68
N THR A 215 8.71 -0.55 -7.41
CA THR A 215 8.78 0.80 -6.85
C THR A 215 10.22 1.29 -6.75
N ALA A 216 11.13 0.42 -6.30
CA ALA A 216 12.55 0.75 -6.20
C ALA A 216 13.19 1.04 -7.56
N LEU A 217 12.90 0.24 -8.60
CA LEU A 217 13.40 0.48 -9.96
C LEU A 217 12.96 1.86 -10.47
N ARG A 218 11.67 2.19 -10.33
CA ARG A 218 11.14 3.52 -10.69
C ARG A 218 11.79 4.65 -9.88
N ALA A 219 12.02 4.42 -8.60
CA ALA A 219 12.62 5.40 -7.70
C ALA A 219 14.08 5.72 -8.06
N ILE A 220 14.88 4.69 -8.40
CA ILE A 220 16.27 4.83 -8.85
C ILE A 220 16.32 5.49 -10.22
N GLY A 221 15.43 5.09 -11.14
CA GLY A 221 15.39 5.64 -12.49
C GLY A 221 15.23 7.16 -12.51
N ARG A 222 14.50 7.70 -11.54
CA ARG A 222 14.27 9.14 -11.36
C ARG A 222 15.28 9.83 -10.45
N ALA A 223 16.18 9.10 -9.81
CA ALA A 223 17.19 9.70 -8.96
C ALA A 223 18.16 10.53 -9.81
N THR A 224 18.38 11.77 -9.40
CA THR A 224 19.20 12.75 -10.12
C THR A 224 20.61 12.86 -9.56
N THR A 225 20.83 12.55 -8.28
CA THR A 225 22.11 12.72 -7.61
C THR A 225 22.58 11.48 -6.86
N ARG A 226 23.90 11.26 -6.84
CA ARG A 226 24.53 10.14 -6.12
C ARG A 226 24.66 10.46 -4.62
N LYS A 227 23.52 10.50 -3.95
CA LYS A 227 23.38 10.77 -2.51
C LYS A 227 22.63 9.66 -1.81
N VAL A 228 22.37 9.84 -0.51
CA VAL A 228 21.72 8.87 0.39
C VAL A 228 20.49 8.23 -0.26
N TYR A 229 19.60 9.02 -0.86
CA TYR A 229 18.41 8.50 -1.54
C TYR A 229 18.71 7.41 -2.58
N ALA A 230 19.64 7.69 -3.50
CA ALA A 230 19.98 6.77 -4.59
C ALA A 230 20.61 5.48 -4.06
N PHE A 231 21.49 5.58 -3.06
CA PHE A 231 22.12 4.42 -2.43
C PHE A 231 21.11 3.55 -1.66
N GLU A 232 20.22 4.16 -0.88
CA GLU A 232 19.20 3.44 -0.13
C GLU A 232 18.19 2.76 -1.06
N MET A 233 17.79 3.42 -2.15
CA MET A 233 16.90 2.83 -3.16
C MET A 233 17.57 1.68 -3.92
N ALA A 234 18.84 1.82 -4.32
CA ALA A 234 19.60 0.73 -4.94
C ALA A 234 19.73 -0.48 -4.02
N SER A 235 20.07 -0.24 -2.74
CA SER A 235 20.16 -1.28 -1.72
C SER A 235 18.81 -2.00 -1.49
N ARG A 236 17.69 -1.27 -1.55
CA ARG A 236 16.33 -1.86 -1.50
C ARG A 236 16.07 -2.75 -2.71
N ALA A 237 16.38 -2.27 -3.92
CA ALA A 237 16.22 -3.06 -5.14
C ALA A 237 17.05 -4.35 -5.10
N ASP A 238 18.31 -4.30 -4.66
CA ASP A 238 19.15 -5.49 -4.57
C ASP A 238 18.63 -6.52 -3.56
N ARG A 239 18.20 -6.09 -2.37
CA ARG A 239 17.55 -7.00 -1.40
C ARG A 239 16.27 -7.63 -1.97
N ALA A 240 15.46 -6.85 -2.70
CA ALA A 240 14.25 -7.37 -3.32
C ALA A 240 14.57 -8.39 -4.41
N ARG A 241 15.59 -8.15 -5.24
CA ARG A 241 16.10 -9.09 -6.24
C ARG A 241 16.54 -10.41 -5.61
N GLU A 242 17.32 -10.38 -4.53
CA GLU A 242 17.77 -11.58 -3.81
C GLU A 242 16.60 -12.40 -3.27
N LYS A 243 15.63 -11.73 -2.63
CA LYS A 243 14.43 -12.40 -2.10
C LYS A 243 13.55 -12.98 -3.21
N LEU A 244 13.42 -12.29 -4.35
CA LEU A 244 12.69 -12.81 -5.51
C LEU A 244 13.42 -13.99 -6.15
N ALA A 245 14.75 -13.99 -6.20
CA ALA A 245 15.53 -15.13 -6.67
C ALA A 245 15.37 -16.35 -5.75
N ALA A 246 15.32 -16.14 -4.42
CA ALA A 246 15.00 -17.19 -3.47
C ALA A 246 13.57 -17.72 -3.67
N ALA A 247 12.59 -16.83 -3.87
CA ALA A 247 11.20 -17.21 -4.14
C ALA A 247 11.06 -17.99 -5.46
N ALA A 248 11.78 -17.61 -6.52
CA ALA A 248 11.77 -18.32 -7.80
C ALA A 248 12.32 -19.74 -7.67
N LYS A 249 13.37 -19.94 -6.84
CA LYS A 249 13.90 -21.27 -6.53
C LYS A 249 12.94 -22.11 -5.69
N ALA A 250 12.21 -21.47 -4.78
CA ALA A 250 11.29 -22.12 -3.86
C ALA A 250 9.92 -22.47 -4.49
N ALA A 251 9.52 -21.78 -5.55
CA ALA A 251 8.28 -22.03 -6.29
C ALA A 251 8.54 -22.09 -7.82
N PRO A 252 9.31 -23.09 -8.30
CA PRO A 252 9.66 -23.21 -9.72
C PRO A 252 8.45 -23.45 -10.64
N GLU A 253 7.33 -23.89 -10.10
CA GLU A 253 6.05 -24.07 -10.80
C GLU A 253 5.36 -22.75 -11.19
N VAL A 254 5.91 -21.61 -10.73
CA VAL A 254 5.43 -20.26 -11.02
C VAL A 254 6.49 -19.52 -11.85
N PRO A 255 6.58 -19.78 -13.18
CA PRO A 255 7.63 -19.23 -14.03
C PRO A 255 7.63 -17.69 -14.08
N GLU A 256 6.49 -17.05 -13.79
CA GLU A 256 6.35 -15.61 -13.70
C GLU A 256 7.28 -15.00 -12.62
N ILE A 257 7.61 -15.73 -11.53
CA ILE A 257 8.56 -15.25 -10.52
C ILE A 257 9.97 -15.15 -11.10
N ALA A 258 10.42 -16.18 -11.83
CA ALA A 258 11.70 -16.17 -12.51
C ALA A 258 11.76 -15.04 -13.57
N LYS A 259 10.64 -14.79 -14.26
CA LYS A 259 10.55 -13.67 -15.21
C LYS A 259 10.65 -12.31 -14.53
N ILE A 260 10.05 -12.13 -13.35
CA ILE A 260 10.22 -10.93 -12.53
C ILE A 260 11.70 -10.72 -12.18
N VAL A 261 12.42 -11.79 -11.79
CA VAL A 261 13.85 -11.72 -11.49
C VAL A 261 14.64 -11.28 -12.72
N GLU A 262 14.42 -11.90 -13.88
CA GLU A 262 15.08 -11.52 -15.14
C GLU A 262 14.87 -10.03 -15.46
N LEU A 263 13.61 -9.57 -15.41
CA LEU A 263 13.26 -8.18 -15.66
C LEU A 263 13.89 -7.24 -14.63
N ALA A 264 13.90 -7.63 -13.35
CA ALA A 264 14.52 -6.85 -12.29
C ALA A 264 16.03 -6.66 -12.49
N TYR A 265 16.71 -7.60 -13.15
CA TYR A 265 18.14 -7.51 -13.50
C TYR A 265 18.40 -6.95 -14.91
N SER A 266 17.37 -6.73 -15.73
CA SER A 266 17.51 -6.30 -17.14
C SER A 266 18.09 -4.89 -17.32
N ALA A 267 18.16 -4.09 -16.25
CA ALA A 267 18.73 -2.75 -16.26
C ALA A 267 19.64 -2.53 -15.04
N GLY A 268 20.75 -1.82 -15.26
CA GLY A 268 21.67 -1.42 -14.19
C GLY A 268 21.04 -0.38 -13.25
N LEU A 269 21.28 -0.53 -11.95
CA LEU A 269 20.82 0.40 -10.91
C LEU A 269 21.72 1.64 -10.88
N MET A 270 21.56 2.52 -11.85
CA MET A 270 22.37 3.73 -11.97
C MET A 270 21.51 4.95 -12.27
N LEU A 271 22.05 6.12 -11.95
CA LEU A 271 21.44 7.40 -12.27
C LEU A 271 21.31 7.57 -13.78
N ASN A 272 20.38 8.42 -14.21
CA ASN A 272 20.12 8.73 -15.62
C ASN A 272 19.72 7.50 -16.47
N ASN A 273 19.24 6.43 -15.84
CA ASN A 273 18.78 5.21 -16.51
C ASN A 273 17.25 5.05 -16.46
N GLU A 274 16.52 6.17 -16.41
CA GLU A 274 15.06 6.18 -16.18
C GLU A 274 14.30 5.32 -17.18
N ARG A 275 14.63 5.42 -18.47
CA ARG A 275 13.94 4.68 -19.53
C ARG A 275 14.03 3.17 -19.33
N ALA A 276 15.23 2.64 -19.11
CA ALA A 276 15.42 1.20 -18.97
C ALA A 276 14.86 0.68 -17.64
N LEU A 277 15.07 1.41 -16.54
CA LEU A 277 14.52 1.03 -15.23
C LEU A 277 12.98 1.11 -15.19
N THR A 278 12.38 2.08 -15.89
CA THR A 278 10.92 2.16 -16.06
C THR A 278 10.40 1.00 -16.89
N ALA A 279 11.05 0.67 -18.01
CA ALA A 279 10.66 -0.49 -18.82
C ALA A 279 10.75 -1.81 -18.03
N ALA A 280 11.80 -2.00 -17.24
CA ALA A 280 11.95 -3.14 -16.33
C ALA A 280 10.82 -3.19 -15.30
N ALA A 281 10.52 -2.06 -14.65
CA ALA A 281 9.43 -1.94 -13.68
C ALA A 281 8.05 -2.23 -14.32
N ASP A 282 7.79 -1.73 -15.53
CA ASP A 282 6.56 -2.01 -16.26
C ASP A 282 6.43 -3.50 -16.57
N GLY A 283 7.52 -4.15 -16.98
CA GLY A 283 7.58 -5.60 -17.14
C GLY A 283 7.24 -6.33 -15.86
N VAL A 284 7.90 -5.98 -14.75
CA VAL A 284 7.63 -6.57 -13.42
C VAL A 284 6.17 -6.43 -13.04
N SER A 285 5.58 -5.24 -13.20
CA SER A 285 4.17 -5.00 -12.87
C SER A 285 3.21 -5.91 -13.65
N LYS A 286 3.51 -6.18 -14.92
CA LYS A 286 2.71 -7.09 -15.76
C LYS A 286 2.77 -8.53 -15.25
N GLU A 287 3.95 -9.01 -14.85
CA GLU A 287 4.08 -10.37 -14.30
C GLU A 287 3.40 -10.51 -12.94
N ILE A 288 3.46 -9.49 -12.07
CA ILE A 288 2.73 -9.51 -10.79
C ILE A 288 1.22 -9.61 -11.05
N LEU A 289 0.70 -8.83 -12.00
CA LEU A 289 -0.72 -8.91 -12.39
C LEU A 289 -1.09 -10.30 -12.88
N ARG A 290 -0.27 -10.92 -13.75
CA ARG A 290 -0.49 -12.32 -14.19
C ARG A 290 -0.50 -13.28 -13.01
N ILE A 291 0.44 -13.15 -12.07
CA ILE A 291 0.46 -13.98 -10.85
C ILE A 291 -0.87 -13.85 -10.10
N THR A 292 -1.34 -12.62 -9.86
CA THR A 292 -2.60 -12.39 -9.12
C THR A 292 -3.87 -12.83 -9.85
N GLN A 293 -3.81 -13.02 -11.17
CA GLN A 293 -4.94 -13.49 -11.98
C GLN A 293 -4.98 -15.01 -12.10
N LYS A 294 -3.81 -15.65 -12.10
CA LYS A 294 -3.66 -17.08 -12.38
C LYS A 294 -3.56 -17.95 -11.12
N TYR A 295 -3.06 -17.41 -10.02
CA TYR A 295 -2.76 -18.17 -8.82
C TYR A 295 -3.44 -17.61 -7.57
N ASP A 296 -3.76 -18.51 -6.64
CA ASP A 296 -4.27 -18.20 -5.30
C ASP A 296 -3.24 -18.49 -4.19
N GLY A 297 -2.08 -19.07 -4.54
CA GLY A 297 -1.00 -19.43 -3.63
C GLY A 297 -1.10 -20.85 -3.05
N ALA A 298 -2.14 -21.62 -3.37
CA ALA A 298 -2.35 -22.95 -2.79
C ALA A 298 -1.21 -23.92 -3.15
N THR A 299 -0.70 -23.85 -4.38
CA THR A 299 0.33 -24.76 -4.90
C THR A 299 1.77 -24.37 -4.55
N MET A 300 1.99 -23.20 -3.93
CA MET A 300 3.33 -22.61 -3.74
C MET A 300 3.93 -22.89 -2.36
N SER A 301 3.83 -24.12 -1.86
CA SER A 301 4.23 -24.47 -0.48
C SER A 301 5.72 -24.26 -0.18
N GLY A 302 6.60 -24.31 -1.18
CA GLY A 302 8.02 -24.03 -0.99
C GLY A 302 8.29 -22.60 -0.49
N LEU A 303 7.36 -21.66 -0.69
CA LEU A 303 7.48 -20.28 -0.19
C LEU A 303 7.31 -20.15 1.33
N ASP A 304 6.82 -21.18 2.02
CA ASP A 304 6.51 -21.09 3.45
C ASP A 304 7.73 -20.74 4.31
N SER A 305 8.92 -21.18 3.91
CA SER A 305 10.19 -20.86 4.58
C SER A 305 10.58 -19.38 4.50
N LEU A 306 10.03 -18.64 3.53
CA LEU A 306 10.31 -17.22 3.29
C LEU A 306 9.27 -16.30 3.96
N ILE A 307 8.20 -16.86 4.52
CA ILE A 307 7.14 -16.11 5.18
C ILE A 307 7.61 -15.72 6.60
N PRO A 308 7.50 -14.43 7.00
CA PRO A 308 7.79 -14.02 8.36
C PRO A 308 6.96 -14.83 9.39
N LYS A 309 7.61 -15.24 10.47
CA LYS A 309 6.96 -16.01 11.54
C LYS A 309 5.97 -15.12 12.31
N PRO A 310 4.89 -15.67 12.91
CA PRO A 310 3.87 -14.87 13.59
C PRO A 310 4.37 -13.96 14.71
N ASP A 311 5.41 -14.37 15.43
CA ASP A 311 6.08 -13.60 16.49
C ASP A 311 6.86 -12.37 15.95
N THR A 312 7.11 -12.32 14.64
CA THR A 312 7.78 -11.20 13.96
C THR A 312 6.82 -10.18 13.36
N PHE A 313 5.51 -10.46 13.38
CA PHE A 313 4.49 -9.51 12.93
C PHE A 313 4.55 -8.21 13.74
N LYS A 314 4.25 -7.09 13.08
CA LYS A 314 4.53 -5.76 13.61
C LYS A 314 3.31 -5.14 14.25
N GLY A 315 3.49 -4.66 15.48
CA GLY A 315 2.42 -4.12 16.31
C GLY A 315 1.43 -5.19 16.77
N LYS A 316 0.39 -4.77 17.49
CA LYS A 316 -0.61 -5.68 18.06
C LYS A 316 -1.91 -5.57 17.25
N PRO A 317 -2.38 -6.64 16.58
CA PRO A 317 -3.71 -6.64 15.97
C PRO A 317 -4.77 -6.47 17.05
N ARG A 318 -5.86 -5.76 16.73
CA ARG A 318 -7.02 -5.68 17.64
C ARG A 318 -7.55 -7.09 17.90
N GLN A 319 -7.78 -7.40 19.18
CA GLN A 319 -8.51 -8.61 19.59
C GLN A 319 -10.00 -8.42 19.30
N ALA A 320 -10.63 -9.47 18.78
CA ALA A 320 -12.04 -9.41 18.45
C ALA A 320 -12.92 -9.42 19.72
N GLY A 321 -14.12 -8.83 19.64
CA GLY A 321 -15.08 -8.82 20.76
C GLY A 321 -14.89 -7.71 21.81
N VAL A 322 -13.83 -6.90 21.77
CA VAL A 322 -13.71 -5.71 22.63
C VAL A 322 -14.53 -4.58 22.00
N THR A 323 -15.80 -4.50 22.35
CA THR A 323 -16.59 -3.27 22.19
C THR A 323 -16.29 -2.40 23.39
N ASP A 324 -15.51 -1.34 23.19
CA ASP A 324 -15.52 -0.21 24.11
C ASP A 324 -16.89 0.49 24.04
#